data_AF-A0A378QZ88-F1
#
_entry.id   AF-A0A378QZ88-F1
#
_cell.length_a   1.000
_cell.length_b   1.000
_cell.length_c   1.000
_cell.angle_alpha   90.00
_cell.angle_beta   90.00
_cell.angle_gamma   90.00
#
_symmetry.space_group_name_H-M   'P 1'
#
loop_
_entity.id
_entity.type
_entity.pdbx_description
1 polymer ?
#
loop_
_entity_poly.entity_id
_entity_poly.type
_entity_poly.pdbx_seq_one_letter_code
_entity_poly.pdbx_strand_id
1 'polypeptide(L)' 'MSKIYDSDSEQMAIEQLQAIGYRHVYGVDIEPYGIKPLRAYSQVLLQDNVLQAIATIDPQLTPEQCLEAYQPT' A
#
# COMPACT_ATOMS: atom_id res chain seq x y z
N MET A 1 23.55 -6.20 27.83
CA MET A 1 22.47 -5.49 27.10
C MET A 1 22.49 -5.98 25.67
N SER A 2 21.37 -6.51 25.17
CA SER A 2 21.26 -6.78 23.73
C SER A 2 21.24 -5.45 22.99
N LYS A 3 21.96 -5.35 21.87
CA LYS A 3 21.86 -4.17 20.99
C LYS A 3 20.53 -4.27 20.25
N ILE A 4 19.81 -3.14 20.20
CA ILE A 4 18.62 -2.97 19.37
C ILE A 4 19.07 -2.21 18.12
N TYR A 5 18.66 -2.71 16.96
CA TYR A 5 18.91 -2.12 15.64
C TYR A 5 17.61 -1.55 15.06
N ASP A 6 17.71 -0.72 14.04
CA ASP A 6 16.55 -0.16 13.35
C ASP A 6 15.66 -1.27 12.75
N SER A 7 16.26 -2.38 12.29
CA SER A 7 15.54 -3.56 11.83
C SER A 7 14.68 -4.23 12.91
N ASP A 8 15.13 -4.21 14.17
CA ASP A 8 14.33 -4.75 15.28
C ASP A 8 13.11 -3.86 15.55
N SER A 9 13.29 -2.54 15.43
CA SER A 9 12.21 -1.55 15.61
C SER A 9 11.20 -1.61 14.45
N GLU A 10 11.67 -1.76 13.22
CA GLU A 10 10.83 -1.96 12.02
C GLU A 10 10.00 -3.24 12.16
N GLN A 11 10.63 -4.36 12.50
CA GLN A 11 9.94 -5.64 12.69
C GLN A 11 8.86 -5.54 13.77
N MET A 12 9.17 -4.92 14.91
CA MET A 12 8.20 -4.69 15.97
C MET A 12 7.02 -3.84 15.49
N ALA A 13 7.26 -2.78 14.70
CA ALA A 13 6.20 -1.92 14.18
C ALA A 13 5.29 -2.66 13.18
N ILE A 14 5.86 -3.48 12.30
CA ILE A 14 5.11 -4.33 11.37
C ILE A 14 4.20 -5.28 12.15
N GLU A 15 4.73 -5.96 13.17
CA GLU A 15 3.97 -6.90 14.01
C GLU A 15 2.80 -6.22 14.72
N GLN A 16 3.02 -5.02 15.28
CA GLN A 16 1.95 -4.26 15.94
C GLN A 16 0.85 -3.83 14.97
N LEU A 17 1.21 -3.38 13.76
CA LEU A 17 0.24 -3.02 12.73
C LEU A 17 -0.55 -4.24 12.24
N GLN A 18 0.10 -5.38 12.07
CA GLN A 18 -0.57 -6.63 11.72
C GLN A 18 -1.55 -7.08 12.81
N ALA A 19 -1.21 -6.90 14.09
CA ALA A 19 -2.08 -7.26 15.21
C ALA A 19 -3.41 -6.48 15.23
N ILE A 20 -3.45 -5.27 14.66
CA ILE A 20 -4.67 -4.46 14.52
C ILE A 20 -5.32 -4.56 13.13
N GLY A 21 -4.87 -5.50 12.30
CA GLY A 21 -5.51 -5.85 11.03
C GLY A 21 -4.89 -5.22 9.77
N TYR A 22 -3.77 -4.51 9.88
CA TYR A 22 -3.06 -4.04 8.69
C TYR A 22 -2.36 -5.21 7.98
N ARG A 23 -2.32 -5.13 6.66
CA ARG A 23 -1.58 -6.06 5.82
C ARG A 23 -0.23 -5.45 5.45
N HIS A 24 0.84 -6.09 5.90
CA HIS A 24 2.19 -5.81 5.40
C HIS A 24 2.43 -6.55 4.08
N VAL A 25 3.08 -5.87 3.13
CA VAL A 25 3.57 -6.45 1.86
C VAL A 25 4.99 -6.01 1.63
N TYR A 26 5.84 -6.92 1.17
CA TYR A 26 7.22 -6.60 0.88
C TYR A 26 7.33 -5.85 -0.45
N GLY A 27 8.10 -4.76 -0.48
CA GLY A 27 8.19 -3.87 -1.63
C GLY A 27 8.68 -4.57 -2.91
N VAL A 28 9.66 -5.47 -2.78
CA VAL A 28 10.21 -6.24 -3.91
C VAL A 28 9.18 -7.21 -4.48
N ASP A 29 8.31 -7.78 -3.63
CA ASP A 29 7.27 -8.69 -4.12
C ASP A 29 6.25 -7.96 -5.02
N ILE A 30 6.01 -6.67 -4.76
CA ILE A 30 4.99 -5.87 -5.46
C ILE A 30 5.55 -4.91 -6.51
N GLU A 31 6.87 -4.91 -6.73
CA GLU A 31 7.52 -4.12 -7.76
C GLU A 31 7.18 -4.64 -9.17
N PRO A 32 7.47 -3.88 -10.25
CA PRO A 32 7.05 -4.24 -11.61
C PRO A 32 7.50 -5.62 -12.09
N TYR A 33 8.61 -6.13 -11.55
CA TYR A 33 9.18 -7.44 -11.89
C TYR A 33 9.14 -8.43 -10.72
N GLY A 34 8.40 -8.09 -9.66
CA GLY A 34 8.23 -8.92 -8.48
C GLY A 34 7.29 -10.10 -8.70
N ILE A 35 7.05 -10.85 -7.62
CA ILE A 35 6.21 -12.07 -7.63
C ILE A 35 4.71 -11.71 -7.78
N LYS A 36 4.29 -10.54 -7.33
CA LYS A 36 2.92 -10.04 -7.39
C LYS A 36 2.91 -8.53 -7.71
N PRO A 37 3.27 -8.13 -8.95
CA PRO A 37 3.42 -6.73 -9.32
C PRO A 37 2.10 -5.95 -9.11
N LEU A 38 2.18 -4.80 -8.44
CA LEU A 38 1.05 -3.90 -8.21
C LEU A 38 1.20 -2.55 -8.92
N ARG A 39 2.29 -2.35 -9.66
CA ARG A 39 2.60 -1.11 -10.39
C ARG A 39 3.53 -1.37 -11.56
N ALA A 40 3.40 -0.58 -12.61
CA ALA A 40 4.40 -0.44 -13.66
C ALA A 40 5.59 0.42 -13.17
N TYR A 41 6.72 0.35 -13.88
CA TYR A 41 7.92 1.15 -13.53
C TYR A 41 7.66 2.66 -13.52
N SER A 42 6.76 3.13 -14.39
CA SER A 42 6.37 4.55 -14.48
C SER A 42 5.38 4.99 -13.41
N GLN A 43 4.82 4.06 -12.63
CA GLN A 43 3.78 4.35 -11.65
C GLN A 43 4.39 4.50 -10.25
N VAL A 44 4.14 5.66 -9.63
CA VAL A 44 4.55 5.92 -8.23
C VAL A 44 3.55 5.30 -7.26
N LEU A 45 2.26 5.46 -7.54
CA LEU A 45 1.15 4.96 -6.74
C LEU A 45 0.73 3.54 -7.14
N LEU A 46 0.18 2.80 -6.18
CA LEU A 46 -0.49 1.52 -6.40
C LEU A 46 -1.93 1.80 -6.84
N GLN A 47 -2.13 2.06 -8.14
CA GLN A 47 -3.38 2.60 -8.69
C GLN A 47 -4.63 1.86 -8.18
N ASP A 48 -4.67 0.53 -8.28
CA ASP A 48 -5.84 -0.26 -7.88
C ASP A 48 -6.13 -0.15 -6.39
N ASN A 49 -5.08 -0.12 -5.55
CA ASN A 49 -5.22 0.07 -4.10
C ASN A 49 -5.77 1.45 -3.76
N VAL A 50 -5.34 2.49 -4.49
CA VAL A 50 -5.83 3.85 -4.27
C VAL A 50 -7.29 3.98 -4.73
N LEU A 51 -7.66 3.44 -5.89
CA LEU A 51 -9.05 3.45 -6.37
C LEU A 51 -9.98 2.71 -5.40
N GLN A 52 -9.54 1.55 -4.88
CA GLN A 52 -10.30 0.83 -3.86
C GLN A 52 -10.43 1.64 -2.57
N ALA A 53 -9.37 2.35 -2.16
CA ALA A 53 -9.42 3.21 -0.98
C ALA A 53 -10.40 4.39 -1.16
N ILE A 54 -10.39 5.05 -2.32
CA ILE A 54 -11.34 6.13 -2.65
C ILE A 54 -12.78 5.61 -2.55
N ALA A 55 -13.09 4.47 -3.18
CA ALA A 55 -14.42 3.88 -3.12
C ALA A 55 -14.83 3.40 -1.70
N THR A 56 -13.85 3.06 -0.86
CA THR A 56 -14.10 2.70 0.55
C THR A 56 -14.40 3.94 1.40
N ILE A 57 -13.70 5.04 1.14
CA ILE A 57 -13.87 6.32 1.84
C ILE A 57 -15.23 6.95 1.49
N ASP A 58 -15.58 6.95 0.21
CA ASP A 58 -16.88 7.44 -0.26
C ASP A 58 -17.57 6.41 -1.17
N PRO A 59 -18.44 5.55 -0.60
CA PRO A 59 -19.16 4.53 -1.34
C PRO A 59 -20.20 5.06 -2.34
N GLN A 60 -20.47 6.38 -2.37
CA GLN A 60 -21.42 6.97 -3.31
C GLN A 60 -20.80 7.30 -4.66
N LEU A 61 -19.46 7.35 -4.73
CA LEU A 61 -18.74 7.65 -5.96
C LEU A 61 -18.90 6.52 -6.97
N THR A 62 -19.17 6.89 -8.22
CA THR A 62 -19.09 5.94 -9.33
C THR A 62 -17.62 5.62 -9.64
N PRO A 63 -17.33 4.51 -10.34
CA PRO A 63 -15.98 4.18 -10.77
C PRO A 63 -15.29 5.32 -11.55
N GLU A 64 -16.05 6.06 -12.36
CA GLU A 64 -15.55 7.20 -13.12
C GLU A 64 -15.13 8.36 -12.21
N GLN A 65 -15.92 8.64 -11.17
CA GLN A 65 -15.59 9.68 -10.19
C GLN A 65 -14.38 9.28 -9.33
N CYS A 66 -14.23 7.99 -9.00
CA CYS A 66 -13.02 7.49 -8.35
C CYS A 66 -11.78 7.67 -9.23
N LEU A 67 -11.90 7.44 -10.54
CA LEU A 67 -10.83 7.67 -11.50
C LEU A 67 -10.49 9.16 -11.64
N GLU A 68 -11.50 10.03 -11.65
CA GLU A 68 -11.31 11.48 -11.67
C GLU A 68 -10.55 11.95 -10.42
N ALA A 69 -10.94 11.48 -9.23
CA ALA A 69 -10.27 11.80 -7.97
C ALA A 69 -8.81 11.27 -7.89
N TYR A 70 -8.49 10.21 -8.64
CA TYR A 70 -7.12 9.67 -8.71
C TYR A 70 -6.19 10.49 -9.61
N GLN A 71 -6.72 11.27 -10.57
CA GLN A 71 -5.89 12.03 -11.51
C GLN A 71 -5.06 13.09 -10.76
N PRO A 72 -3.73 13.14 -10.93
CA PRO A 72 -2.91 14.20 -10.35
C PRO A 72 -3.27 15.54 -10.99
N THR A 73 -3.53 16.55 -10.16
CA THR A 73 -3.66 17.97 -10.56
C THR A 73 -2.36 18.52 -11.13
#